data_AF-A0A286ITA6-F1
#
_entry.id   AF-A0A286ITA6-F1
#
_cell.length_a   1.000
_cell.length_b   1.000
_cell.length_c   1.000
_cell.angle_alpha   90.00
_cell.angle_beta   90.00
_cell.angle_gamma   90.00
#
_symmetry.space_group_name_H-M   'P 1'
#
loop_
_entity.id
_entity.type
_entity.pdbx_description
1 polymer ?
#
loop_
_entity_poly.entity_id
_entity_poly.type
_entity_poly.pdbx_seq_one_letter_code
_entity_poly.pdbx_strand_id
1 'polypeptide(L)'
;MKFIKCAVAILLIAQYSAAQETAFLKGQFVEFVVNKDGVFYASGNIPTGFHNTQEDFSLVADPDQNGWEVGSPAFYGDYFAPGAPMEGFVVQVDEKVFRNSAVISKAKAKQAFESKVFQKSVEGLNHTVQYEGEIKQLVNLTQKITFVENDTKIKFDITVKNLDSKPHQIYYNRFADSDVGNKMDGSFRTMNQAKYQKKNNNASLVRGSSKSNEGYFSMFTTTEKSNSSTDPTWFAKPKDLYQKVNNNLEKEEDSNLNLTFDLGLLQPNGVKVFTFYYLLNKDQEELLCPGGCEGS
;
A
#
# COMPACT_ATOMS: atom_id res chain seq x y z
N MET A 1 11.29 46.08 3.22
CA MET A 1 11.61 44.95 4.10
C MET A 1 11.59 43.67 3.28
N LYS A 2 12.75 43.07 3.01
CA LYS A 2 12.84 41.73 2.39
C LYS A 2 12.66 40.70 3.50
N PHE A 3 11.56 39.93 3.46
CA PHE A 3 11.41 38.77 4.33
C PHE A 3 12.40 37.70 3.86
N ILE A 4 13.46 37.49 4.62
CA ILE A 4 14.33 36.33 4.49
C ILE A 4 13.52 35.16 5.05
N LYS A 5 12.99 34.31 4.16
CA LYS A 5 12.48 32.98 4.57
C LYS A 5 13.70 32.18 5.03
N CYS A 6 13.92 32.12 6.34
CA CYS A 6 14.81 31.11 6.93
C CYS A 6 14.19 29.75 6.62
N ALA A 7 14.76 29.03 5.65
CA ALA A 7 14.52 27.61 5.52
C ALA A 7 15.19 26.95 6.73
N VAL A 8 14.40 26.64 7.76
CA VAL A 8 14.82 25.70 8.79
C VAL A 8 14.90 24.36 8.08
N ALA A 9 16.12 23.87 7.86
CA ALA A 9 16.33 22.50 7.43
C ALA A 9 15.90 21.60 8.62
N ILE A 10 14.65 21.15 8.59
CA ILE A 10 14.18 20.12 9.52
C ILE A 10 14.92 18.85 9.12
N LEU A 11 15.74 18.34 10.03
CA LEU A 11 16.44 17.07 9.85
C LEU A 11 15.39 15.95 9.80
N LEU A 12 15.03 15.51 8.59
CA LEU A 12 14.09 14.41 8.36
C LEU A 12 14.83 13.07 8.42
N ILE A 13 14.32 12.17 9.25
CA ILE A 13 15.00 10.94 9.65
C ILE A 13 14.17 9.76 9.16
N ALA A 14 14.70 8.98 8.23
CA ALA A 14 14.28 7.60 8.11
C ALA A 14 15.11 6.76 9.10
N GLN A 15 14.45 6.02 9.99
CA GLN A 15 15.09 5.26 11.05
C GLN A 15 14.92 3.77 10.78
N TYR A 16 16.01 3.01 10.96
CA TYR A 16 15.98 1.56 10.83
C TYR A 16 16.27 0.93 12.18
N SER A 17 15.36 0.09 12.65
CA SER A 17 15.59 -0.73 13.84
C SER A 17 16.08 -2.11 13.38
N ALA A 18 17.40 -2.31 13.42
CA ALA A 18 18.01 -3.60 13.10
C ALA A 18 17.52 -4.73 14.02
N ALA A 19 17.16 -4.40 15.27
CA ALA A 19 16.64 -5.36 16.24
C ALA A 19 15.21 -5.83 15.92
N GLN A 20 14.47 -5.09 15.10
CA GLN A 20 13.07 -5.39 14.74
C GLN A 20 12.88 -5.60 13.23
N GLU A 21 13.95 -5.54 12.44
CA GLU A 21 13.91 -5.64 10.98
C GLU A 21 12.81 -4.75 10.37
N THR A 22 12.69 -3.54 10.89
CA THR A 22 11.60 -2.62 10.60
C THR A 22 12.19 -1.27 10.19
N ALA A 23 11.72 -0.75 9.06
CA ALA A 23 12.09 0.54 8.53
C ALA A 23 10.96 1.54 8.77
N PHE A 24 11.24 2.61 9.51
CA PHE A 24 10.35 3.74 9.71
C PHE A 24 10.77 4.87 8.78
N LEU A 25 9.82 5.39 8.01
CA LEU A 25 10.03 6.36 6.96
C LEU A 25 9.21 7.61 7.24
N LYS A 26 9.88 8.77 7.31
CA LYS A 26 9.25 10.05 7.61
C LYS A 26 9.58 11.06 6.52
N GLY A 27 8.55 11.49 5.80
CA GLY A 27 8.58 12.63 4.88
C GLY A 27 7.99 13.89 5.50
N GLN A 28 7.83 14.93 4.68
CA GLN A 28 7.12 16.14 5.07
C GLN A 28 5.63 15.90 5.27
N PHE A 29 5.00 15.10 4.39
CA PHE A 29 3.54 14.92 4.35
C PHE A 29 3.08 13.46 4.49
N VAL A 30 4.00 12.51 4.58
CA VAL A 30 3.67 11.09 4.73
C VAL A 30 4.66 10.42 5.68
N GLU A 31 4.15 9.56 6.55
CA GLU A 31 4.97 8.75 7.43
C GLU A 31 4.43 7.34 7.46
N PHE A 32 5.32 6.36 7.35
CA PHE A 32 4.90 4.96 7.35
C PHE A 32 6.02 4.04 7.82
N VAL A 33 5.64 2.79 8.05
CA VAL A 33 6.54 1.74 8.46
C VAL A 33 6.49 0.59 7.47
N VAL A 34 7.61 -0.09 7.28
CA VAL A 34 7.70 -1.37 6.57
C VAL A 34 8.38 -2.34 7.51
N ASN A 35 7.65 -3.36 7.97
CA ASN A 35 8.20 -4.38 8.84
C ASN A 35 8.89 -5.49 8.06
N LYS A 36 9.45 -6.44 8.81
CA LYS A 36 10.18 -7.59 8.29
C LYS A 36 9.45 -8.42 7.23
N ASP A 37 8.12 -8.35 7.20
CA ASP A 37 7.26 -9.11 6.30
C ASP A 37 6.87 -8.32 5.04
N GLY A 38 7.40 -7.11 4.87
CA GLY A 38 7.15 -6.27 3.69
C GLY A 38 5.76 -5.64 3.66
N VAL A 39 5.15 -5.47 4.84
CA VAL A 39 3.82 -4.89 5.04
C VAL A 39 3.89 -3.70 6.00
N PHE A 40 2.86 -2.86 5.99
CA PHE A 40 2.83 -1.63 6.75
C PHE A 40 2.19 -1.86 8.11
N TYR A 41 3.01 -2.26 9.10
CA TYR A 41 2.56 -2.41 10.48
C TYR A 41 3.73 -2.53 11.45
N ALA A 42 3.69 -1.78 12.55
CA ALA A 42 4.55 -1.94 13.71
C ALA A 42 3.75 -1.73 14.99
N SER A 43 4.21 -2.31 16.09
CA SER A 43 3.58 -2.23 17.41
C SER A 43 4.62 -1.92 18.48
N GLY A 44 4.27 -1.01 19.41
CA GLY A 44 4.96 -0.72 20.67
C GLY A 44 6.25 0.10 20.56
N ASN A 45 7.11 -0.17 19.57
CA ASN A 45 8.44 0.45 19.45
C ASN A 45 8.51 1.45 18.28
N ILE A 46 7.53 2.32 18.19
CA ILE A 46 7.51 3.40 17.21
C ILE A 46 8.49 4.48 17.67
N PRO A 47 9.44 4.92 16.83
CA PRO A 47 10.39 5.93 17.25
C PRO A 47 9.75 7.27 17.58
N THR A 48 10.36 8.01 18.51
CA THR A 48 9.91 9.37 18.85
C THR A 48 9.90 10.28 17.61
N GLY A 49 8.82 11.05 17.46
CA GLY A 49 8.68 12.05 16.42
C GLY A 49 7.84 11.59 15.23
N PHE A 50 7.35 10.36 15.21
CA PHE A 50 6.28 9.95 14.28
C PHE A 50 4.91 10.39 14.80
N HIS A 51 3.95 10.56 13.90
CA HIS A 51 2.57 10.95 14.19
C HIS A 51 1.64 9.74 14.39
N ASN A 52 2.12 8.71 15.09
CA ASN A 52 1.28 7.57 15.45
C ASN A 52 0.18 8.03 16.43
N THR A 53 -1.05 7.60 16.18
CA THR A 53 -2.21 7.95 17.02
C THR A 53 -2.50 6.92 18.10
N GLN A 54 -1.81 5.77 18.06
CA GLN A 54 -2.01 4.60 18.91
C GLN A 54 -0.66 3.90 19.17
N GLU A 55 -0.66 2.84 19.98
CA GLU A 55 0.53 1.99 20.19
C GLU A 55 1.01 1.28 18.91
N ASP A 56 0.09 1.09 17.97
CA ASP A 56 0.33 0.53 16.65
C ASP A 56 0.45 1.64 15.60
N PHE A 57 1.21 1.37 14.55
CA PHE A 57 1.48 2.31 13.46
C PHE A 57 1.59 1.60 12.12
N SER A 58 1.00 2.17 11.07
CA SER A 58 1.13 1.73 9.70
C SER A 58 1.55 2.87 8.77
N LEU A 59 0.66 3.82 8.55
CA LEU A 59 0.75 4.90 7.59
C LEU A 59 -0.15 6.05 8.05
N VAL A 60 0.40 7.26 8.06
CA VAL A 60 -0.32 8.52 8.27
C VAL A 60 0.10 9.51 7.20
N ALA A 61 -0.76 10.45 6.88
CA ALA A 61 -0.47 11.52 5.94
C ALA A 61 -1.10 12.85 6.35
N ASP A 62 -0.46 13.94 5.93
CA ASP A 62 -1.02 15.28 5.82
C ASP A 62 -1.39 15.52 4.34
N PRO A 63 -2.59 15.12 3.91
CA PRO A 63 -2.97 15.14 2.51
C PRO A 63 -3.17 16.55 1.95
N ASP A 64 -3.50 17.52 2.81
CA ASP A 64 -3.68 18.93 2.45
C ASP A 64 -2.34 19.68 2.32
N GLN A 65 -1.24 19.04 2.77
CA GLN A 65 0.13 19.58 2.70
C GLN A 65 0.27 20.94 3.40
N ASN A 66 -0.51 21.15 4.46
CA ASN A 66 -0.60 22.41 5.19
C ASN A 66 0.09 22.36 6.57
N GLY A 67 0.63 21.20 6.93
CA GLY A 67 1.34 20.90 8.17
C GLY A 67 0.51 20.05 9.14
N TRP A 68 1.17 19.17 9.88
CA TRP A 68 0.59 18.21 10.84
C TRP A 68 -0.19 18.81 12.03
N GLU A 69 -0.28 20.13 12.12
CA GLU A 69 -0.99 20.88 13.17
C GLU A 69 -2.18 21.69 12.64
N VAL A 70 -2.41 21.72 11.33
CA VAL A 70 -3.44 22.54 10.69
C VAL A 70 -4.70 21.72 10.43
N GLY A 71 -5.86 22.22 10.85
CA GLY A 71 -7.15 21.54 10.69
C GLY A 71 -7.63 20.83 11.95
N SER A 72 -8.85 20.27 11.91
CA SER A 72 -9.45 19.54 13.03
C SER A 72 -10.27 18.32 12.53
N PRO A 73 -9.72 17.10 12.58
CA PRO A 73 -8.37 16.78 13.05
C PRO A 73 -7.30 17.28 12.07
N ALA A 74 -6.08 17.52 12.55
CA ALA A 74 -4.98 18.01 11.70
C ALA A 74 -4.52 17.00 10.63
N PHE A 75 -4.89 15.74 10.79
CA PHE A 75 -4.74 14.68 9.80
C PHE A 75 -5.73 13.55 10.11
N TYR A 76 -6.01 12.70 9.12
CA TYR A 76 -7.13 11.73 9.17
C TYR A 76 -6.89 10.45 9.98
N GLY A 77 -5.77 10.40 10.71
CA GLY A 77 -5.37 9.24 11.52
C GLY A 77 -4.55 8.22 10.75
N ASP A 78 -4.29 7.10 11.42
CA ASP A 78 -3.60 5.96 10.83
C ASP A 78 -4.51 5.19 9.89
N TYR A 79 -4.00 4.82 8.71
CA TYR A 79 -4.79 4.27 7.62
C TYR A 79 -5.12 2.79 7.76
N PHE A 80 -4.26 2.00 8.42
CA PHE A 80 -4.38 0.53 8.45
C PHE A 80 -4.13 -0.12 9.82
N ALA A 81 -3.70 0.65 10.83
CA ALA A 81 -3.48 0.16 12.18
C ALA A 81 -4.72 0.17 13.10
N PRO A 82 -5.76 1.03 12.90
CA PRO A 82 -6.95 0.95 13.73
C PRO A 82 -7.67 -0.41 13.64
N GLY A 83 -8.49 -0.72 14.66
CA GLY A 83 -9.35 -1.90 14.66
C GLY A 83 -8.60 -3.23 14.52
N ALA A 84 -8.74 -3.86 13.34
CA ALA A 84 -8.11 -5.12 13.00
C ALA A 84 -7.13 -4.91 11.84
N PRO A 85 -5.84 -4.66 12.13
CA PRO A 85 -4.89 -4.15 11.15
C PRO A 85 -4.80 -5.00 9.89
N MET A 86 -5.14 -4.44 8.74
CA MET A 86 -5.22 -5.18 7.49
C MET A 86 -4.53 -4.44 6.34
N GLU A 87 -3.31 -4.87 6.05
CA GLU A 87 -2.50 -4.33 4.96
C GLU A 87 -1.55 -5.44 4.53
N GLY A 88 -1.44 -5.71 3.24
CA GLY A 88 -0.45 -6.68 2.81
C GLY A 88 -0.63 -7.17 1.39
N PHE A 89 -0.07 -8.35 1.13
CA PHE A 89 -0.08 -8.92 -0.20
C PHE A 89 -0.24 -10.44 -0.20
N VAL A 90 -0.75 -10.93 -1.33
CA VAL A 90 -0.94 -12.33 -1.61
C VAL A 90 -0.30 -12.67 -2.95
N VAL A 91 0.48 -13.74 -2.99
CA VAL A 91 0.97 -14.36 -4.22
C VAL A 91 0.31 -15.71 -4.37
N GLN A 92 -0.31 -15.93 -5.52
CA GLN A 92 -0.85 -17.23 -5.90
C GLN A 92 0.05 -17.83 -6.98
N VAL A 93 0.50 -19.06 -6.74
CA VAL A 93 1.27 -19.87 -7.69
C VAL A 93 0.46 -21.12 -8.00
N ASP A 94 -0.07 -21.21 -9.21
CA ASP A 94 -1.12 -22.14 -9.61
C ASP A 94 -2.31 -22.11 -8.62
N GLU A 95 -2.51 -23.17 -7.85
CA GLU A 95 -3.59 -23.28 -6.85
C GLU A 95 -3.13 -22.96 -5.42
N LYS A 96 -1.84 -22.72 -5.19
CA LYS A 96 -1.28 -22.43 -3.87
C LYS A 96 -1.27 -20.93 -3.60
N VAL A 97 -1.64 -20.54 -2.39
CA VAL A 97 -1.74 -19.14 -1.96
C VAL A 97 -0.77 -18.88 -0.82
N PHE A 98 0.03 -17.82 -0.96
CA PHE A 98 1.06 -17.38 -0.03
C PHE A 98 0.78 -15.93 0.35
N ARG A 99 0.79 -15.60 1.64
CA ARG A 99 0.39 -14.27 2.12
C ARG A 99 1.34 -13.71 3.15
N ASN A 100 1.49 -12.40 3.14
CA ASN A 100 2.01 -11.60 4.24
C ASN A 100 1.00 -10.47 4.50
N SER A 101 0.69 -10.20 5.78
CA SER A 101 -0.30 -9.18 6.16
C SER A 101 0.02 -8.57 7.53
N ALA A 102 -0.48 -7.35 7.75
CA ALA A 102 -0.76 -6.81 9.08
C ALA A 102 -1.79 -7.72 9.79
N VAL A 103 -1.82 -7.66 11.13
CA VAL A 103 -2.27 -8.76 11.98
C VAL A 103 -3.81 -8.90 12.05
N ILE A 104 -4.38 -9.98 11.50
CA ILE A 104 -5.78 -10.43 11.76
C ILE A 104 -5.82 -11.62 12.73
N SER A 105 -5.12 -11.52 13.86
CA SER A 105 -4.77 -12.62 14.79
C SER A 105 -3.63 -13.55 14.29
N LYS A 106 -2.72 -13.89 15.22
CA LYS A 106 -1.56 -14.78 15.01
C LYS A 106 -1.92 -16.16 14.44
N ALA A 107 -3.18 -16.59 14.58
CA ALA A 107 -3.66 -17.88 14.07
C ALA A 107 -3.99 -17.86 12.57
N LYS A 108 -4.26 -16.68 11.98
CA LYS A 108 -4.67 -16.55 10.57
C LYS A 108 -3.66 -15.80 9.70
N ALA A 109 -2.76 -14.98 10.24
CA ALA A 109 -1.65 -14.44 9.47
C ALA A 109 -0.49 -15.45 9.39
N LYS A 110 -0.51 -16.37 8.40
CA LYS A 110 0.63 -17.26 8.16
C LYS A 110 1.57 -16.58 7.18
N GLN A 111 2.64 -16.00 7.71
CA GLN A 111 3.75 -15.44 6.93
C GLN A 111 4.34 -16.54 6.06
N ALA A 112 4.32 -16.31 4.74
CA ALA A 112 4.70 -17.33 3.77
C ALA A 112 6.10 -17.12 3.19
N PHE A 113 6.62 -15.89 3.27
CA PHE A 113 7.90 -15.50 2.71
C PHE A 113 8.96 -15.43 3.80
N GLU A 114 10.10 -16.08 3.56
CA GLU A 114 11.31 -15.83 4.35
C GLU A 114 11.88 -14.50 3.89
N SER A 115 11.81 -13.48 4.73
CA SER A 115 12.41 -12.18 4.45
C SER A 115 13.92 -12.26 4.59
N LYS A 116 14.65 -11.69 3.62
CA LYS A 116 16.12 -11.81 3.58
C LYS A 116 16.85 -10.48 3.43
N VAL A 117 16.19 -9.39 3.04
CA VAL A 117 16.88 -8.11 2.84
C VAL A 117 15.96 -6.90 3.12
N PHE A 118 16.44 -6.01 4.00
CA PHE A 118 16.00 -4.61 4.12
C PHE A 118 17.13 -3.71 3.67
N GLN A 119 16.99 -3.09 2.50
CA GLN A 119 17.90 -2.03 2.07
C GLN A 119 17.17 -0.71 2.10
N LYS A 120 17.84 0.31 2.62
CA LYS A 120 17.36 1.68 2.64
C LYS A 120 18.34 2.56 1.88
N SER A 121 17.82 3.46 1.05
CA SER A 121 18.60 4.52 0.43
C SER A 121 17.85 5.84 0.48
N VAL A 122 18.62 6.93 0.47
CA VAL A 122 18.13 8.30 0.30
C VAL A 122 18.93 8.92 -0.83
N GLU A 123 18.26 9.41 -1.86
CA GLU A 123 18.86 10.07 -3.02
C GLU A 123 18.09 11.36 -3.34
N GLY A 124 18.66 12.50 -2.94
CA GLY A 124 17.93 13.76 -2.94
C GLY A 124 16.69 13.66 -2.03
N LEU A 125 15.53 14.01 -2.57
CA LEU A 125 14.23 13.91 -1.87
C LEU A 125 13.61 12.50 -1.93
N ASN A 126 14.23 11.55 -2.64
CA ASN A 126 13.70 10.20 -2.77
C ASN A 126 14.19 9.33 -1.63
N HIS A 127 13.25 8.69 -0.94
CA HIS A 127 13.54 7.69 0.08
C HIS A 127 13.05 6.34 -0.42
N THR A 128 13.89 5.33 -0.31
CA THR A 128 13.57 3.97 -0.76
C THR A 128 13.75 2.98 0.38
N VAL A 129 12.82 2.04 0.49
CA VAL A 129 12.99 0.78 1.21
C VAL A 129 12.74 -0.38 0.26
N GLN A 130 13.65 -1.34 0.26
CA GLN A 130 13.51 -2.58 -0.49
C GLN A 130 13.30 -3.75 0.47
N TYR A 131 12.20 -4.48 0.23
CA TYR A 131 11.91 -5.78 0.82
C TYR A 131 12.20 -6.87 -0.20
N GLU A 132 12.83 -7.95 0.24
CA GLU A 132 12.99 -9.18 -0.54
C GLU A 132 12.53 -10.39 0.27
N GLY A 133 11.65 -11.19 -0.34
CA GLY A 133 11.12 -12.41 0.24
C GLY A 133 11.15 -13.57 -0.74
N GLU A 134 11.34 -14.78 -0.22
CA GLU A 134 11.30 -16.01 -1.01
C GLU A 134 10.28 -17.02 -0.44
N ILE A 135 9.53 -17.68 -1.32
CA ILE A 135 8.68 -18.81 -0.97
C ILE A 135 9.39 -20.10 -1.36
N LYS A 136 10.08 -20.78 -0.45
CA LYS A 136 10.56 -22.18 -0.61
C LYS A 136 11.19 -22.48 -1.99
N GLN A 137 12.05 -21.61 -2.52
CA GLN A 137 12.65 -21.74 -3.86
C GLN A 137 11.66 -21.83 -5.04
N LEU A 138 10.39 -21.45 -4.84
CA LEU A 138 9.34 -21.40 -5.86
C LEU A 138 9.27 -20.03 -6.51
N VAL A 139 9.20 -18.97 -5.70
CA VAL A 139 9.11 -17.58 -6.17
C VAL A 139 9.97 -16.68 -5.29
N ASN A 140 10.69 -15.75 -5.92
CA ASN A 140 11.26 -14.58 -5.27
C ASN A 140 10.38 -13.36 -5.57
N LEU A 141 10.13 -12.56 -4.53
CA LEU A 141 9.40 -11.31 -4.59
C LEU A 141 10.30 -10.19 -4.05
N THR A 142 10.53 -9.18 -4.88
CA THR A 142 11.14 -7.92 -4.45
C THR A 142 10.10 -6.81 -4.49
N GLN A 143 9.99 -6.03 -3.42
CA GLN A 143 9.17 -4.82 -3.35
C GLN A 143 10.10 -3.64 -3.10
N LYS A 144 10.25 -2.74 -4.08
CA LYS A 144 10.93 -1.46 -3.89
C LYS A 144 9.89 -0.38 -3.66
N ILE A 145 9.84 0.13 -2.43
CA ILE A 145 8.89 1.11 -1.95
C ILE A 145 9.60 2.46 -1.94
N THR A 146 9.10 3.41 -2.72
CA THR A 146 9.70 4.74 -2.86
C THR A 146 8.68 5.81 -2.52
N PHE A 147 9.07 6.79 -1.71
CA PHE A 147 8.30 8.03 -1.55
C PHE A 147 9.22 9.24 -1.74
N VAL A 148 8.62 10.35 -2.15
CA VAL A 148 9.30 11.65 -2.27
C VAL A 148 8.95 12.47 -1.03
N GLU A 149 9.95 13.08 -0.41
CA GLU A 149 9.85 13.81 0.86
C GLU A 149 8.65 14.77 0.91
N ASN A 150 8.36 15.48 -0.18
CA ASN A 150 7.32 16.50 -0.28
C ASN A 150 6.10 16.04 -1.10
N ASP A 151 5.82 14.73 -1.13
CA ASP A 151 4.66 14.15 -1.80
C ASP A 151 3.93 13.20 -0.83
N THR A 152 2.64 12.98 -1.06
CA THR A 152 1.81 12.04 -0.30
C THR A 152 1.62 10.71 -1.04
N LYS A 153 2.20 10.59 -2.24
CA LYS A 153 2.18 9.37 -3.05
C LYS A 153 3.31 8.42 -2.65
N ILE A 154 2.99 7.14 -2.53
CA ILE A 154 3.98 6.06 -2.33
C ILE A 154 3.97 5.16 -3.55
N LYS A 155 5.14 4.96 -4.17
CA LYS A 155 5.34 4.10 -5.34
C LYS A 155 5.85 2.73 -4.92
N PHE A 156 5.29 1.70 -5.54
CA PHE A 156 5.74 0.31 -5.41
C PHE A 156 6.21 -0.19 -6.76
N ASP A 157 7.48 -0.56 -6.87
CA ASP A 157 8.00 -1.36 -7.98
C ASP A 157 8.16 -2.81 -7.50
N ILE A 158 7.37 -3.71 -8.09
CA ILE A 158 7.32 -5.12 -7.70
C ILE A 158 8.03 -5.95 -8.76
N THR A 159 8.90 -6.85 -8.31
CA THR A 159 9.52 -7.87 -9.16
C THR A 159 9.16 -9.25 -8.64
N VAL A 160 8.63 -10.10 -9.52
CA VAL A 160 8.31 -11.50 -9.22
C VAL A 160 9.12 -12.39 -10.15
N LYS A 161 9.92 -13.28 -9.59
CA LYS A 161 10.72 -14.25 -10.34
C LYS A 161 10.29 -15.67 -10.00
N ASN A 162 10.01 -16.47 -11.02
CA ASN A 162 9.84 -17.91 -10.87
C ASN A 162 11.21 -18.57 -10.67
N LEU A 163 11.41 -19.23 -9.53
CA LEU A 163 12.63 -19.94 -9.18
C LEU A 163 12.54 -21.46 -9.44
N ASP A 164 11.34 -21.99 -9.68
CA ASP A 164 11.16 -23.41 -9.99
C ASP A 164 11.68 -23.73 -11.40
N SER A 165 12.06 -24.98 -11.58
CA SER A 165 12.36 -25.65 -12.84
C SER A 165 11.16 -25.81 -13.78
N LYS A 166 9.94 -25.51 -13.33
CA LYS A 166 8.69 -25.64 -14.10
C LYS A 166 8.02 -24.28 -14.32
N PRO A 167 7.24 -24.13 -15.41
CA PRO A 167 6.42 -22.95 -15.59
C PRO A 167 5.23 -22.94 -14.61
N HIS A 168 4.90 -21.76 -14.09
CA HIS A 168 3.80 -21.57 -13.14
C HIS A 168 2.92 -20.39 -13.54
N GLN A 169 1.61 -20.53 -13.38
CA GLN A 169 0.70 -19.40 -13.51
C GLN A 169 0.74 -18.61 -12.20
N ILE A 170 1.04 -17.31 -12.27
CA ILE A 170 1.23 -16.48 -11.08
C ILE A 170 0.28 -15.28 -11.07
N TYR A 171 -0.30 -15.02 -9.90
CA TYR A 171 -1.05 -13.80 -9.62
C TYR A 171 -0.49 -13.12 -8.37
N TYR A 172 -0.55 -11.79 -8.35
CA TYR A 172 -0.22 -10.97 -7.19
C TYR A 172 -1.43 -10.12 -6.80
N ASN A 173 -1.70 -9.96 -5.52
CA ASN A 173 -2.70 -9.04 -5.00
C ASN A 173 -2.11 -8.20 -3.89
N ARG A 174 -2.26 -6.87 -3.97
CA ARG A 174 -2.11 -5.97 -2.82
C ARG A 174 -3.50 -5.73 -2.24
N PHE A 175 -3.62 -5.74 -0.93
CA PHE A 175 -4.88 -5.45 -0.24
C PHE A 175 -4.65 -4.56 0.98
N ALA A 176 -5.68 -3.80 1.33
CA ALA A 176 -5.76 -3.08 2.58
C ALA A 176 -7.22 -2.89 2.99
N ASP A 177 -7.50 -2.93 4.29
CA ASP A 177 -8.73 -2.40 4.88
C ASP A 177 -8.38 -1.02 5.42
N SER A 178 -8.84 0.02 4.72
CA SER A 178 -8.47 1.37 5.09
C SER A 178 -9.50 1.92 6.06
N ASP A 179 -9.04 2.23 7.27
CA ASP A 179 -9.81 2.92 8.30
C ASP A 179 -9.69 4.44 8.17
N VAL A 180 -9.52 4.94 6.93
CA VAL A 180 -9.29 6.36 6.70
C VAL A 180 -10.48 7.18 7.19
N GLY A 181 -10.20 8.13 8.11
CA GLY A 181 -11.23 8.94 8.75
C GLY A 181 -11.75 8.37 10.08
N ASN A 182 -11.27 7.22 10.55
CA ASN A 182 -11.60 6.72 11.88
C ASN A 182 -11.35 7.74 13.00
N LYS A 183 -10.28 8.53 12.87
CA LYS A 183 -9.97 9.63 13.81
C LYS A 183 -11.01 10.77 13.77
N MET A 184 -11.71 10.95 12.65
CA MET A 184 -12.71 12.00 12.48
C MET A 184 -14.08 11.60 13.04
N ASP A 185 -14.55 10.39 12.70
CA ASP A 185 -15.93 9.98 12.95
C ASP A 185 -16.07 8.75 13.86
N GLY A 186 -14.95 8.14 14.28
CA GLY A 186 -14.92 6.94 15.12
C GLY A 186 -15.34 5.66 14.40
N SER A 187 -15.52 5.69 13.08
CA SER A 187 -15.96 4.55 12.27
C SER A 187 -14.78 3.81 11.64
N PHE A 188 -14.88 2.49 11.52
CA PHE A 188 -13.98 1.65 10.71
C PHE A 188 -14.53 1.45 9.28
N ARG A 189 -15.69 2.02 8.98
CA ARG A 189 -16.33 1.88 7.66
C ARG A 189 -15.90 3.02 6.76
N THR A 190 -15.55 2.67 5.53
CA THR A 190 -15.19 3.62 4.49
C THR A 190 -16.11 3.49 3.29
N MET A 191 -16.16 4.55 2.49
CA MET A 191 -16.84 4.55 1.20
C MET A 191 -15.93 3.90 0.17
N ASN A 192 -16.14 2.61 -0.06
CA ASN A 192 -15.28 1.77 -0.87
C ASN A 192 -15.78 1.66 -2.30
N GLN A 193 -14.87 1.79 -3.27
CA GLN A 193 -15.20 1.73 -4.69
C GLN A 193 -14.05 1.15 -5.53
N ALA A 194 -14.36 0.14 -6.34
CA ALA A 194 -13.51 -0.30 -7.45
C ALA A 194 -13.81 0.56 -8.68
N LYS A 195 -13.10 1.69 -8.80
CA LYS A 195 -13.42 2.77 -9.74
C LYS A 195 -13.12 2.42 -11.19
N TYR A 196 -11.90 1.95 -11.43
CA TYR A 196 -11.45 1.56 -12.76
C TYR A 196 -10.97 0.12 -12.73
N GLN A 197 -11.36 -0.64 -13.74
CA GLN A 197 -10.86 -2.00 -13.98
C GLN A 197 -10.25 -2.03 -15.37
N LYS A 198 -8.98 -2.44 -15.48
CA LYS A 198 -8.25 -2.40 -16.76
C LYS A 198 -8.88 -3.24 -17.87
N LYS A 199 -9.76 -4.19 -17.52
CA LYS A 199 -10.58 -4.92 -18.50
C LYS A 199 -11.42 -3.99 -19.39
N ASN A 200 -11.85 -2.85 -18.85
CA ASN A 200 -12.71 -1.87 -19.51
C ASN A 200 -12.12 -0.45 -19.51
N ASN A 201 -10.90 -0.27 -18.99
CA ASN A 201 -10.28 1.03 -18.73
C ASN A 201 -8.78 0.98 -18.97
N ASN A 202 -8.12 2.13 -19.02
CA ASN A 202 -6.66 2.18 -19.16
C ASN A 202 -5.90 1.95 -17.83
N ALA A 203 -6.63 1.94 -16.71
CA ALA A 203 -6.08 1.77 -15.37
C ALA A 203 -6.90 0.81 -14.51
N SER A 204 -6.31 0.37 -13.40
CA SER A 204 -7.04 -0.20 -12.27
C SER A 204 -6.91 0.73 -11.06
N LEU A 205 -8.04 1.07 -10.45
CA LEU A 205 -8.10 1.89 -9.24
C LEU A 205 -9.15 1.32 -8.30
N VAL A 206 -8.77 1.12 -7.04
CA VAL A 206 -9.70 0.91 -5.92
C VAL A 206 -9.42 1.96 -4.86
N ARG A 207 -10.47 2.50 -4.24
CA ARG A 207 -10.37 3.54 -3.22
C ARG A 207 -11.30 3.29 -2.04
N GLY A 208 -10.92 3.85 -0.89
CA GLY A 208 -11.74 4.05 0.29
C GLY A 208 -11.63 5.51 0.72
N SER A 209 -12.75 6.12 1.09
CA SER A 209 -12.77 7.47 1.65
C SER A 209 -13.57 7.55 2.94
N SER A 210 -13.29 8.57 3.75
CA SER A 210 -14.12 8.90 4.90
C SER A 210 -15.54 9.28 4.45
N LYS A 211 -16.51 9.29 5.37
CA LYS A 211 -17.89 9.72 5.09
C LYS A 211 -17.99 11.18 4.65
N SER A 212 -17.08 12.03 5.14
CA SER A 212 -16.94 13.42 4.70
C SER A 212 -16.28 13.55 3.32
N ASN A 213 -15.73 12.45 2.77
CA ASN A 213 -14.91 12.43 1.56
C ASN A 213 -13.67 13.32 1.62
N GLU A 214 -13.22 13.62 2.83
CA GLU A 214 -11.99 14.37 3.12
C GLU A 214 -10.81 13.41 3.24
N GLY A 215 -10.99 12.33 4.01
CA GLY A 215 -10.03 11.25 4.11
C GLY A 215 -10.04 10.41 2.84
N TYR A 216 -8.86 10.13 2.28
CA TYR A 216 -8.73 9.42 1.01
C TYR A 216 -7.56 8.44 1.01
N PHE A 217 -7.83 7.20 0.59
CA PHE A 217 -6.84 6.20 0.25
C PHE A 217 -7.21 5.54 -1.08
N SER A 218 -6.23 5.31 -1.95
CA SER A 218 -6.43 4.46 -3.11
C SER A 218 -5.19 3.67 -3.51
N MET A 219 -5.43 2.53 -4.15
CA MET A 219 -4.41 1.79 -4.88
C MET A 219 -4.64 1.96 -6.38
N PHE A 220 -3.60 2.38 -7.09
CA PHE A 220 -3.68 2.75 -8.51
C PHE A 220 -2.56 2.13 -9.34
N THR A 221 -2.88 1.70 -10.56
CA THR A 221 -1.89 1.28 -11.54
C THR A 221 -2.37 1.51 -12.97
N THR A 222 -1.44 1.82 -13.86
CA THR A 222 -1.60 1.78 -15.32
C THR A 222 -0.87 0.59 -15.94
N THR A 223 -0.27 -0.30 -15.16
CA THR A 223 0.45 -1.47 -15.70
C THR A 223 -0.52 -2.47 -16.34
N GLU A 224 -0.06 -3.25 -17.31
CA GLU A 224 -0.88 -4.26 -17.99
C GLU A 224 -1.35 -5.38 -17.06
N LYS A 225 -2.53 -5.94 -17.37
CA LYS A 225 -3.17 -7.09 -16.69
C LYS A 225 -3.44 -6.91 -15.20
N SER A 226 -3.97 -5.75 -14.82
CA SER A 226 -4.45 -5.48 -13.47
C SER A 226 -5.98 -5.50 -13.38
N ASN A 227 -6.52 -5.75 -12.18
CA ASN A 227 -7.92 -5.58 -11.84
C ASN A 227 -8.06 -4.95 -10.45
N SER A 228 -9.11 -4.18 -10.24
CA SER A 228 -9.46 -3.61 -8.94
C SER A 228 -10.75 -4.26 -8.42
N SER A 229 -10.87 -4.42 -7.11
CA SER A 229 -12.12 -4.91 -6.51
C SER A 229 -12.30 -4.51 -5.06
N THR A 230 -13.57 -4.36 -4.65
CA THR A 230 -13.98 -4.41 -3.26
C THR A 230 -14.51 -5.82 -2.99
N ASP A 231 -13.83 -6.56 -2.13
CA ASP A 231 -14.24 -7.92 -1.76
C ASP A 231 -14.20 -8.05 -0.24
N PRO A 232 -15.35 -8.29 0.42
CA PRO A 232 -15.38 -8.49 1.85
C PRO A 232 -14.76 -9.83 2.25
N THR A 233 -14.43 -10.71 1.31
CA THR A 233 -13.78 -11.99 1.58
C THR A 233 -12.30 -11.76 1.91
N TRP A 234 -12.02 -11.86 3.20
CA TRP A 234 -10.69 -11.81 3.77
C TRP A 234 -9.82 -12.88 3.13
N PHE A 235 -8.68 -12.47 2.55
CA PHE A 235 -7.70 -13.36 1.91
C PHE A 235 -8.26 -14.17 0.72
N ALA A 236 -9.16 -13.58 -0.08
CA ALA A 236 -9.61 -14.17 -1.33
C ALA A 236 -8.42 -14.54 -2.25
N LYS A 237 -8.61 -15.58 -3.07
CA LYS A 237 -7.60 -16.01 -4.03
C LYS A 237 -7.38 -14.90 -5.08
N PRO A 238 -6.14 -14.48 -5.34
CA PRO A 238 -5.83 -13.51 -6.39
C PRO A 238 -6.47 -13.82 -7.74
N LYS A 239 -6.50 -15.09 -8.19
CA LYS A 239 -7.17 -15.46 -9.45
C LYS A 239 -8.66 -15.10 -9.46
N ASP A 240 -9.35 -15.30 -8.35
CA ASP A 240 -10.79 -15.05 -8.23
C ASP A 240 -11.06 -13.53 -8.22
N LEU A 241 -10.23 -12.77 -7.48
CA LEU A 241 -10.26 -11.30 -7.45
C LEU A 241 -9.99 -10.70 -8.84
N TYR A 242 -9.02 -11.26 -9.58
CA TYR A 242 -8.71 -10.81 -10.94
C TYR A 242 -9.88 -10.99 -11.91
N GLN A 243 -10.67 -12.05 -11.73
CA GLN A 243 -11.83 -12.33 -12.59
C GLN A 243 -13.09 -11.54 -12.19
N LYS A 244 -13.10 -10.94 -10.99
CA LYS A 244 -14.25 -10.23 -10.47
C LYS A 244 -14.55 -8.97 -11.29
N VAL A 245 -15.76 -8.88 -11.82
CA VAL A 245 -16.28 -7.67 -12.46
C VAL A 245 -16.98 -6.85 -11.39
N ASN A 246 -16.60 -5.59 -11.24
CA ASN A 246 -17.24 -4.68 -10.30
C ASN A 246 -18.02 -3.62 -11.07
N ASN A 247 -19.24 -3.33 -10.63
CA ASN A 247 -20.14 -2.40 -11.31
C ASN A 247 -19.84 -0.92 -10.98
N ASN A 248 -18.60 -0.62 -10.57
CA ASN A 248 -18.19 0.72 -10.10
C ASN A 248 -19.09 1.31 -8.98
N LEU A 249 -19.77 0.43 -8.23
CA LEU A 249 -20.66 0.83 -7.15
C LEU A 249 -19.85 1.16 -5.91
N GLU A 250 -20.07 2.37 -5.39
CA GLU A 250 -19.56 2.82 -4.11
C GLU A 250 -20.43 2.27 -2.98
N LYS A 251 -19.81 1.78 -1.90
CA LYS A 251 -20.50 1.18 -0.76
C LYS A 251 -19.84 1.59 0.55
N GLU A 252 -20.65 1.88 1.56
CA GLU A 252 -20.16 2.06 2.93
C GLU A 252 -20.00 0.70 3.60
N GLU A 253 -18.76 0.23 3.75
CA GLU A 253 -18.45 -1.05 4.36
C GLU A 253 -17.07 -1.06 5.03
N ASP A 254 -16.89 -1.97 5.97
CA ASP A 254 -15.61 -2.32 6.62
C ASP A 254 -15.09 -3.55 5.86
N SER A 255 -14.21 -3.32 4.89
CA SER A 255 -13.87 -4.31 3.87
C SER A 255 -12.59 -4.00 3.10
N ASN A 256 -11.93 -5.07 2.65
CA ASN A 256 -10.71 -4.97 1.86
C ASN A 256 -10.90 -4.32 0.49
N LEU A 257 -10.03 -3.36 0.23
CA LEU A 257 -9.68 -2.86 -1.09
C LEU A 257 -8.63 -3.80 -1.69
N ASN A 258 -8.78 -4.16 -2.96
CA ASN A 258 -7.86 -5.08 -3.64
C ASN A 258 -7.39 -4.53 -4.98
N LEU A 259 -6.08 -4.64 -5.23
CA LEU A 259 -5.45 -4.40 -6.53
C LEU A 259 -4.67 -5.64 -6.96
N THR A 260 -5.19 -6.34 -7.96
CA THR A 260 -4.74 -7.67 -8.38
C THR A 260 -4.09 -7.63 -9.76
N PHE A 261 -3.07 -8.46 -9.98
CA PHE A 261 -2.31 -8.56 -11.22
C PHE A 261 -2.22 -10.02 -11.68
N ASP A 262 -2.52 -10.26 -12.96
CA ASP A 262 -2.22 -11.52 -13.66
C ASP A 262 -0.83 -11.43 -14.30
N LEU A 263 0.13 -12.14 -13.72
CA LEU A 263 1.52 -12.15 -14.20
C LEU A 263 1.71 -13.16 -15.34
N GLY A 264 0.70 -13.97 -15.63
CA GLY A 264 0.71 -15.03 -16.63
C GLY A 264 1.49 -16.28 -16.21
N LEU A 265 1.70 -17.14 -17.19
CA LEU A 265 2.55 -18.34 -17.07
C LEU A 265 4.04 -17.93 -17.14
N LEU A 266 4.71 -17.85 -15.99
CA LEU A 266 6.14 -17.57 -15.93
C LEU A 266 6.94 -18.86 -16.14
N GLN A 267 7.77 -18.87 -17.18
CA GLN A 267 8.75 -19.93 -17.41
C GLN A 267 9.77 -20.01 -16.26
N PRO A 268 10.55 -21.10 -16.14
CA PRO A 268 11.68 -21.16 -15.21
C PRO A 268 12.60 -19.96 -15.36
N ASN A 269 12.97 -19.30 -14.24
CA ASN A 269 13.69 -18.03 -14.20
C ASN A 269 12.98 -16.82 -14.84
N GLY A 270 11.73 -16.98 -15.28
CA GLY A 270 10.92 -15.90 -15.82
C GLY A 270 10.67 -14.83 -14.77
N VAL A 271 10.74 -13.56 -15.20
CA VAL A 271 10.58 -12.39 -14.35
C VAL A 271 9.42 -11.53 -14.85
N LYS A 272 8.61 -11.02 -13.94
CA LYS A 272 7.67 -9.93 -14.18
C LYS A 272 7.94 -8.76 -13.27
N VAL A 273 7.83 -7.57 -13.84
CA VAL A 273 7.95 -6.29 -13.13
C VAL A 273 6.68 -5.49 -13.39
N PHE A 274 6.15 -4.88 -12.35
CA PHE A 274 5.01 -3.97 -12.46
C PHE A 274 5.07 -2.90 -11.39
N THR A 275 4.36 -1.80 -11.63
CA THR A 275 4.33 -0.65 -10.73
C THR A 275 2.90 -0.35 -10.31
N PHE A 276 2.71 0.00 -9.04
CA PHE A 276 1.48 0.59 -8.54
C PHE A 276 1.78 1.67 -7.50
N TYR A 277 0.75 2.39 -7.09
CA TYR A 277 0.85 3.50 -6.18
C TYR A 277 -0.18 3.41 -5.07
N TYR A 278 0.19 3.85 -3.87
CA TYR A 278 -0.75 4.36 -2.89
C TYR A 278 -0.88 5.86 -3.08
N LEU A 279 -2.13 6.33 -3.24
CA LEU A 279 -2.45 7.75 -3.31
C LEU A 279 -3.25 8.12 -2.06
N LEU A 280 -2.81 9.17 -1.38
CA LEU A 280 -3.38 9.63 -0.11
C LEU A 280 -4.11 10.96 -0.25
N ASN A 281 -4.13 11.52 -1.46
CA ASN A 281 -4.90 12.69 -1.85
C ASN A 281 -5.61 12.39 -3.18
N LYS A 282 -6.91 12.74 -3.27
CA LYS A 282 -7.75 12.52 -4.46
C LYS A 282 -7.24 13.24 -5.71
N ASP A 283 -6.61 14.40 -5.56
CA ASP A 283 -6.13 15.22 -6.67
C ASP A 283 -4.96 14.52 -7.40
N GLN A 284 -4.26 13.62 -6.72
CA GLN A 284 -3.23 12.77 -7.34
C GLN A 284 -3.83 11.78 -8.35
N GLU A 285 -5.09 11.39 -8.19
CA GLU A 285 -5.79 10.55 -9.15
C GLU A 285 -5.93 11.27 -10.49
N GLU A 286 -6.38 12.54 -10.48
CA GLU A 286 -6.54 13.35 -11.69
C GLU A 286 -5.20 13.61 -12.39
N LEU A 287 -4.12 13.81 -11.63
CA LEU A 287 -2.79 14.00 -12.20
C LEU A 287 -2.27 12.75 -12.93
N LEU A 288 -2.58 11.55 -12.40
CA LEU A 288 -2.18 10.29 -13.00
C LEU A 288 -3.14 9.83 -14.11
N CYS A 289 -4.32 10.43 -14.20
CA CYS A 289 -5.34 10.10 -15.18
C CYS A 289 -6.12 11.34 -15.67
N PRO A 290 -5.46 12.26 -16.38
CA PRO A 290 -6.06 13.53 -16.78
C PRO A 290 -7.22 13.29 -17.74
N GLY A 291 -8.42 13.72 -17.35
CA GLY A 291 -9.66 13.49 -18.13
C GLY A 291 -10.38 12.16 -17.86
N GLY A 292 -9.92 11.38 -16.88
CA GLY A 292 -10.48 10.07 -16.52
C GLY A 292 -9.72 8.90 -17.15
N CYS A 293 -9.84 7.72 -16.53
CA CYS A 293 -9.19 6.49 -17.02
C CYS A 293 -10.09 5.65 -17.92
N GLU A 294 -11.23 6.19 -18.32
CA GLU A 294 -12.19 5.51 -19.17
C GLU A 294 -11.50 5.08 -20.48
N GLY A 295 -11.69 3.82 -20.88
CA GLY A 295 -11.12 3.30 -22.11
C GLY A 295 -11.71 4.03 -23.31
N SER A 296 -10.88 4.37 -24.30
CA SER A 296 -11.32 4.85 -25.62
C SER A 296 -12.00 3.74 -26.42
#